data_AF-A0A842TB74-F1
#
_entry.id   AF-A0A842TB74-F1
#
_cell.length_a   1.000
_cell.length_b   1.000
_cell.length_c   1.000
_cell.angle_alpha   90.00
_cell.angle_beta   90.00
_cell.angle_gamma   90.00
#
_symmetry.space_group_name_H-M   'P 1'
#
loop_
_entity.id
_entity.type
_entity.pdbx_description
1 polymer ?
#
loop_
_entity_poly.entity_id
_entity_poly.type
_entity_poly.pdbx_seq_one_letter_code
_entity_poly.pdbx_strand_id
1 'polypeptide(L)'
;MEQKKIKLSIVILTIFLINLLIPTTYVKAWEIDDDGYVNYIVDGDTFDVTSVGRIRLADINCPELGDPGADEATQFLTSLIYNKDVFIDIDDIYGTGPYGRIIAVVYVYYDDNYFQNINQALLDAGHAVITDYDNEFNPYTWDILVEYDSGAPMWDPVPNDQNWELSTSYSYDVDATDPSGISEYWINDTENFQINNNGLISNK
;
A
#
# COMPACT_ATOMS: atom_id res chain seq x y z
N MET A 1 5.53 -0.04 13.40
CA MET A 1 6.13 0.33 12.10
C MET A 1 7.52 -0.26 12.03
N GLU A 2 7.62 -1.32 11.24
CA GLU A 2 8.83 -2.13 11.07
C GLU A 2 9.84 -1.36 10.21
N GLN A 3 11.09 -1.29 10.64
CA GLN A 3 12.15 -0.60 9.89
C GLN A 3 12.54 -1.46 8.68
N LYS A 4 12.15 -1.04 7.47
CA LYS A 4 12.45 -1.76 6.22
C LYS A 4 13.92 -1.57 5.85
N LYS A 5 14.59 -2.69 5.57
CA LYS A 5 16.04 -2.76 5.60
C LYS A 5 16.70 -3.61 4.47
N ILE A 6 17.56 -3.04 3.58
CA ILE A 6 18.48 -3.73 2.64
C ILE A 6 19.85 -4.11 3.23
N LYS A 7 20.13 -5.42 3.29
CA LYS A 7 21.37 -5.97 3.84
C LYS A 7 22.22 -6.69 2.78
N LEU A 8 23.45 -6.22 2.55
CA LEU A 8 24.48 -7.02 1.87
C LEU A 8 25.17 -7.94 2.89
N SER A 9 25.01 -9.27 2.73
CA SER A 9 25.41 -10.22 3.78
C SER A 9 26.87 -10.68 3.73
N ILE A 10 27.69 -10.24 4.71
CA ILE A 10 28.91 -10.93 5.19
C ILE A 10 28.76 -11.18 6.71
N VAL A 11 28.74 -12.40 7.22
CA VAL A 11 28.29 -12.64 8.62
C VAL A 11 29.29 -12.09 9.68
N ILE A 12 28.82 -11.36 10.72
CA ILE A 12 29.09 -11.57 12.17
C ILE A 12 28.29 -10.56 13.04
N LEU A 13 27.93 -10.98 14.26
CA LEU A 13 26.87 -10.51 15.16
C LEU A 13 27.39 -9.57 16.28
N THR A 14 26.68 -8.50 16.67
CA THR A 14 26.33 -8.09 18.08
C THR A 14 25.66 -6.70 18.22
N ILE A 15 24.98 -6.47 19.36
CA ILE A 15 23.82 -5.59 19.68
C ILE A 15 24.19 -4.15 20.13
N PHE A 16 23.32 -3.14 19.87
CA PHE A 16 23.42 -1.75 20.38
C PHE A 16 22.08 -1.18 20.92
N LEU A 17 22.13 -0.34 21.98
CA LEU A 17 20.97 0.31 22.65
C LEU A 17 20.87 1.80 22.21
N ILE A 18 19.68 2.31 21.85
CA ILE A 18 19.47 3.68 21.34
C ILE A 18 18.56 4.50 22.28
N ASN A 19 18.95 5.74 22.58
CA ASN A 19 18.08 6.78 23.17
C ASN A 19 17.39 7.57 22.04
N LEU A 20 16.06 7.65 22.08
CA LEU A 20 15.21 8.21 21.03
C LEU A 20 14.63 9.57 21.44
N LEU A 21 14.76 10.58 20.59
CA LEU A 21 13.81 11.70 20.50
C LEU A 21 13.79 12.19 19.05
N ILE A 22 12.77 11.81 18.29
CA ILE A 22 12.52 12.35 16.95
C ILE A 22 11.06 12.83 16.91
N PRO A 23 10.79 14.06 16.41
CA PRO A 23 9.43 14.55 16.26
C PRO A 23 8.75 13.83 15.09
N THR A 24 7.60 13.23 15.37
CA THR A 24 6.75 12.55 14.39
C THR A 24 6.03 13.56 13.51
N THR A 25 6.38 13.62 12.23
CA THR A 25 5.45 14.03 11.19
C THR A 25 4.57 12.83 10.85
N TYR A 26 3.27 12.96 11.11
CA TYR A 26 2.27 11.94 10.79
C TYR A 26 2.21 11.79 9.28
N VAL A 27 2.59 10.61 8.77
CA VAL A 27 2.19 10.17 7.44
C VAL A 27 0.79 9.58 7.61
N LYS A 28 -0.17 10.04 6.79
CA LYS A 28 -1.49 9.42 6.65
C LYS A 28 -1.25 8.00 6.14
N ALA A 29 -1.28 7.02 7.02
CA ALA A 29 -1.35 5.63 6.63
C ALA A 29 -2.77 5.37 6.16
N TRP A 30 -2.91 4.76 4.99
CA TRP A 30 -4.11 4.04 4.65
C TRP A 30 -4.16 2.79 5.50
N GLU A 31 -5.33 2.51 6.08
CA GLU A 31 -5.52 1.37 6.95
C GLU A 31 -6.19 0.27 6.13
N ILE A 32 -5.39 -0.67 5.61
CA ILE A 32 -5.96 -1.89 5.04
C ILE A 32 -6.19 -2.85 6.20
N ASP A 33 -7.45 -3.04 6.57
CA ASP A 33 -7.86 -3.92 7.66
C ASP A 33 -8.01 -5.37 7.22
N ASP A 34 -8.47 -5.57 5.98
CA ASP A 34 -8.75 -6.88 5.44
C ASP A 34 -8.52 -6.91 3.92
N ASP A 35 -8.41 -8.12 3.39
CA ASP A 35 -8.30 -8.37 1.96
C ASP A 35 -9.04 -9.66 1.59
N GLY A 36 -9.49 -9.75 0.34
CA GLY A 36 -10.11 -10.98 -0.10
C GLY A 36 -10.71 -10.98 -1.49
N TYR A 37 -11.23 -12.15 -1.85
CA TYR A 37 -11.74 -12.42 -3.19
C TYR A 37 -13.22 -12.07 -3.33
N VAL A 38 -13.53 -11.18 -4.26
CA VAL A 38 -14.90 -10.80 -4.62
C VAL A 38 -15.57 -11.93 -5.41
N ASN A 39 -16.59 -12.53 -4.82
CA ASN A 39 -17.29 -13.69 -5.39
C ASN A 39 -18.72 -13.40 -5.87
N TYR A 40 -19.28 -12.25 -5.52
CA TYR A 40 -20.63 -11.88 -5.92
C TYR A 40 -20.83 -10.36 -5.89
N ILE A 41 -21.49 -9.80 -6.90
CA ILE A 41 -21.91 -8.39 -6.95
C ILE A 41 -23.41 -8.34 -6.70
N VAL A 42 -23.84 -7.52 -5.73
CA VAL A 42 -25.26 -7.37 -5.37
C VAL A 42 -25.88 -6.27 -6.23
N ASP A 43 -25.27 -5.08 -6.23
CA ASP A 43 -25.72 -3.89 -6.95
C ASP A 43 -24.53 -2.91 -7.16
N GLY A 44 -24.82 -1.64 -7.50
CA GLY A 44 -23.81 -0.64 -7.84
C GLY A 44 -22.88 -0.22 -6.69
N ASP A 45 -23.21 -0.53 -5.44
CA ASP A 45 -22.39 -0.16 -4.27
C ASP A 45 -22.27 -1.25 -3.19
N THR A 46 -22.82 -2.45 -3.46
CA THR A 46 -22.81 -3.59 -2.54
C THR A 46 -22.31 -4.86 -3.21
N PHE A 47 -21.42 -5.60 -2.54
CA PHE A 47 -20.85 -6.86 -3.04
C PHE A 47 -20.42 -7.79 -1.89
N ASP A 48 -20.15 -9.07 -2.19
CA ASP A 48 -19.70 -10.05 -1.20
C ASP A 48 -18.24 -10.44 -1.45
N VAL A 49 -17.47 -10.49 -0.37
CA VAL A 49 -16.06 -10.91 -0.32
C VAL A 49 -15.96 -12.19 0.49
N THR A 50 -15.24 -13.17 -0.05
CA THR A 50 -15.04 -14.46 0.60
C THR A 50 -14.29 -14.27 1.92
N SER A 51 -14.80 -14.89 3.00
CA SER A 51 -14.26 -14.82 4.37
C SER A 51 -14.41 -13.49 5.11
N VAL A 52 -14.72 -12.39 4.42
CA VAL A 52 -14.96 -11.07 5.03
C VAL A 52 -16.46 -10.82 5.23
N GLY A 53 -17.27 -10.99 4.18
CA GLY A 53 -18.72 -10.80 4.22
C GLY A 53 -19.23 -9.81 3.17
N ARG A 54 -20.41 -9.24 3.43
CA ARG A 54 -21.04 -8.26 2.54
C ARG A 54 -20.50 -6.87 2.79
N ILE A 55 -19.88 -6.29 1.77
CA ILE A 55 -19.33 -4.94 1.79
C ILE A 55 -20.35 -3.95 1.19
N ARG A 56 -20.48 -2.79 1.84
CA ARG A 56 -21.15 -1.60 1.31
C ARG A 56 -20.12 -0.48 1.21
N LEU A 57 -19.95 0.06 0.01
CA LEU A 57 -18.99 1.15 -0.21
C LEU A 57 -19.35 2.36 0.67
N ALA A 58 -18.38 2.90 1.40
CA ALA A 58 -18.55 4.07 2.25
C ALA A 58 -18.88 5.33 1.41
N ASP A 59 -19.67 6.23 2.01
CA ASP A 59 -19.98 7.61 1.59
C ASP A 59 -20.45 7.88 0.18
N ILE A 60 -20.74 6.85 -0.59
CA ILE A 60 -21.31 6.96 -1.92
C ILE A 60 -22.64 6.22 -1.99
N ASN A 61 -23.53 6.66 -2.87
CA ASN A 61 -24.75 5.96 -3.20
C ASN A 61 -24.86 5.81 -4.71
N CYS A 62 -25.12 4.59 -5.18
CA CYS A 62 -25.50 4.29 -6.54
C CYS A 62 -27.04 4.32 -6.69
N PRO A 63 -27.57 4.43 -7.93
CA PRO A 63 -29.01 4.25 -8.16
C PRO A 63 -29.48 2.87 -7.68
N GLU A 64 -30.63 2.84 -7.01
CA GLU A 64 -31.21 1.61 -6.47
C GLU A 64 -31.79 0.72 -7.57
N LEU A 65 -31.97 -0.58 -7.30
CA LEU A 65 -32.51 -1.51 -8.30
C LEU A 65 -33.86 -1.03 -8.86
N GLY A 66 -33.89 -0.80 -10.18
CA GLY A 66 -35.05 -0.31 -10.91
C GLY A 66 -35.02 1.18 -11.22
N ASP A 67 -34.10 1.94 -10.62
CA ASP A 67 -33.84 3.33 -10.98
C ASP A 67 -32.99 3.44 -12.26
N PRO A 68 -33.14 4.54 -13.02
CA PRO A 68 -32.26 4.79 -14.17
C PRO A 68 -30.78 4.83 -13.75
N GLY A 69 -29.93 4.05 -14.43
CA GLY A 69 -28.50 3.99 -14.16
C GLY A 69 -28.05 2.85 -13.23
N ALA A 70 -28.98 2.12 -12.61
CA ALA A 70 -28.65 1.05 -11.64
C ALA A 70 -27.93 -0.13 -12.29
N ASP A 71 -28.39 -0.56 -13.47
CA ASP A 71 -27.76 -1.65 -14.22
C ASP A 71 -26.36 -1.24 -14.69
N GLU A 72 -26.21 0.00 -15.15
CA GLU A 72 -24.92 0.55 -15.58
C GLU A 72 -23.93 0.66 -14.42
N ALA A 73 -24.36 1.15 -13.25
CA ALA A 73 -23.53 1.22 -12.06
C ALA A 73 -23.08 -0.17 -11.59
N THR A 74 -24.00 -1.14 -11.59
CA THR A 74 -23.71 -2.53 -11.23
C THR A 74 -22.70 -3.16 -12.21
N GLN A 75 -22.88 -2.95 -13.51
CA GLN A 75 -21.95 -3.44 -14.54
C GLN A 75 -20.56 -2.79 -14.41
N PHE A 76 -20.51 -1.50 -14.10
CA PHE A 76 -19.26 -0.79 -13.91
C PHE A 76 -18.50 -1.33 -12.70
N LEU A 77 -19.15 -1.44 -11.53
CA LEU A 77 -18.55 -2.06 -10.35
C LEU A 77 -18.09 -3.49 -10.65
N THR A 78 -18.93 -4.30 -11.31
CA THR A 78 -18.58 -5.66 -11.73
C THR A 78 -17.30 -5.68 -12.56
N SER A 79 -17.14 -4.75 -13.51
CA SER A 79 -15.95 -4.68 -14.37
C SER A 79 -14.67 -4.33 -13.59
N LEU A 80 -14.82 -3.58 -12.49
CA LEU A 80 -13.71 -3.16 -11.64
C LEU A 80 -13.24 -4.27 -10.71
N ILE A 81 -14.16 -5.02 -10.08
CA ILE A 81 -13.81 -5.87 -8.92
C ILE A 81 -14.23 -7.34 -9.03
N TYR A 82 -15.12 -7.74 -9.94
CA TYR A 82 -15.58 -9.12 -9.98
C TYR A 82 -14.45 -10.10 -10.35
N ASN A 83 -14.36 -11.21 -9.61
CA ASN A 83 -13.29 -12.20 -9.71
C ASN A 83 -11.87 -11.62 -9.46
N LYS A 84 -11.74 -10.59 -8.62
CA LYS A 84 -10.46 -10.01 -8.20
C LYS A 84 -10.31 -10.03 -6.68
N ASP A 85 -9.06 -9.99 -6.24
CA ASP A 85 -8.72 -9.66 -4.85
C ASP A 85 -8.85 -8.14 -4.64
N VAL A 86 -9.46 -7.76 -3.52
CA VAL A 86 -9.65 -6.37 -3.09
C VAL A 86 -9.01 -6.16 -1.73
N PHE A 87 -8.58 -4.92 -1.47
CA PHE A 87 -8.11 -4.46 -0.17
C PHE A 87 -9.15 -3.53 0.44
N ILE A 88 -9.39 -3.68 1.73
CA ILE A 88 -10.57 -3.15 2.40
C ILE A 88 -10.10 -2.34 3.61
N ASP A 89 -10.46 -1.07 3.62
CA ASP A 89 -10.34 -0.14 4.75
C ASP A 89 -11.73 -0.04 5.39
N ILE A 90 -11.90 -0.65 6.57
CA ILE A 90 -13.19 -0.87 7.22
C ILE A 90 -13.43 0.25 8.23
N ASP A 91 -14.62 0.86 8.18
CA ASP A 91 -14.99 1.93 9.13
C ASP A 91 -14.80 1.51 10.59
N ASP A 92 -13.84 2.14 11.27
CA ASP A 92 -13.49 1.91 12.67
C ASP A 92 -14.55 2.42 13.67
N ILE A 93 -15.45 3.31 13.24
CA ILE A 93 -16.45 3.87 14.15
C ILE A 93 -17.56 2.86 14.44
N TYR A 94 -18.09 2.24 13.38
CA TYR A 94 -19.22 1.33 13.51
C TYR A 94 -18.87 -0.12 13.18
N GLY A 95 -17.83 -0.38 12.37
CA GLY A 95 -17.32 -1.70 11.94
C GLY A 95 -18.29 -2.54 11.10
N THR A 96 -19.55 -2.59 11.52
CA THR A 96 -20.66 -3.24 10.84
C THR A 96 -21.83 -2.29 10.87
N GLY A 97 -22.20 -1.77 9.70
CA GLY A 97 -23.37 -0.94 9.52
C GLY A 97 -24.68 -1.72 9.74
N PRO A 98 -25.84 -1.01 9.68
CA PRO A 98 -27.14 -1.65 9.72
C PRO A 98 -27.26 -2.78 8.68
N TYR A 99 -27.92 -3.87 9.08
CA TYR A 99 -28.14 -5.09 8.29
C TYR A 99 -26.95 -6.03 8.13
N GLY A 100 -25.89 -5.87 8.94
CA GLY A 100 -24.75 -6.79 8.93
C GLY A 100 -23.82 -6.57 7.73
N ARG A 101 -23.82 -5.36 7.17
CA ARG A 101 -22.92 -4.95 6.07
C ARG A 101 -21.70 -4.27 6.66
N ILE A 102 -20.54 -4.58 6.12
CA ILE A 102 -19.28 -3.91 6.46
C ILE A 102 -19.21 -2.64 5.62
N ILE A 103 -19.02 -1.49 6.25
CA ILE A 103 -18.88 -0.19 5.57
C ILE A 103 -17.39 0.03 5.32
N ALA A 104 -17.00 0.26 4.06
CA ALA A 104 -15.58 0.31 3.73
C ALA A 104 -15.24 1.18 2.52
N VAL A 105 -14.00 1.67 2.49
CA VAL A 105 -13.33 2.11 1.26
C VAL A 105 -12.58 0.93 0.67
N VAL A 106 -12.71 0.74 -0.64
CA VAL A 106 -12.23 -0.48 -1.31
C VAL A 106 -11.21 -0.12 -2.37
N TYR A 107 -10.16 -0.94 -2.44
CA TYR A 107 -9.05 -0.75 -3.34
C TYR A 107 -8.73 -2.01 -4.14
N VAL A 108 -8.16 -1.82 -5.33
CA VAL A 108 -7.57 -2.89 -6.15
C VAL A 108 -6.19 -2.49 -6.61
N TYR A 109 -5.33 -3.47 -6.89
CA TYR A 109 -4.06 -3.20 -7.59
C TYR A 109 -4.30 -2.48 -8.92
N TYR A 110 -3.62 -1.36 -9.10
CA TYR A 110 -3.52 -0.67 -10.38
C TYR A 110 -2.20 -1.00 -11.05
N ASP A 111 -1.09 -0.83 -10.32
CA ASP A 111 0.26 -1.25 -10.71
C ASP A 111 1.11 -1.55 -9.46
N ASP A 112 2.43 -1.69 -9.64
CA ASP A 112 3.37 -2.03 -8.56
C ASP A 112 3.45 -0.98 -7.45
N ASN A 113 3.02 0.25 -7.71
CA ASN A 113 3.17 1.41 -6.83
C ASN A 113 1.84 2.04 -6.44
N TYR A 114 0.72 1.62 -7.03
CA TYR A 114 -0.57 2.27 -6.84
C TYR A 114 -1.70 1.27 -6.65
N PHE A 115 -2.56 1.61 -5.70
CA PHE A 115 -3.93 1.12 -5.63
C PHE A 115 -4.88 2.07 -6.33
N GLN A 116 -5.93 1.52 -6.93
CA GLN A 116 -7.08 2.28 -7.41
C GLN A 116 -8.20 2.26 -6.36
N ASN A 117 -8.69 3.44 -5.98
CA ASN A 117 -9.85 3.60 -5.11
C ASN A 117 -11.15 3.36 -5.89
N ILE A 118 -11.89 2.31 -5.51
CA ILE A 118 -13.13 1.90 -6.18
C ILE A 118 -14.28 2.87 -5.90
N ASN A 119 -14.37 3.39 -4.67
CA ASN A 119 -15.39 4.37 -4.31
C ASN A 119 -15.23 5.63 -5.18
N GLN A 120 -14.00 6.12 -5.31
CA GLN A 120 -13.68 7.27 -6.17
C GLN A 120 -13.92 6.96 -7.65
N ALA A 121 -13.60 5.75 -8.11
CA ALA A 121 -13.82 5.35 -9.51
C ALA A 121 -15.31 5.43 -9.91
N LEU A 122 -16.22 5.03 -9.01
CA LEU A 122 -17.67 5.14 -9.23
C LEU A 122 -18.15 6.60 -9.30
N LEU A 123 -17.58 7.48 -8.47
CA LEU A 123 -17.87 8.91 -8.49
C LEU A 123 -17.39 9.55 -9.80
N ASP A 124 -16.15 9.29 -10.20
CA ASP A 124 -15.54 9.85 -11.42
C ASP A 124 -16.28 9.41 -12.69
N ALA A 125 -16.77 8.16 -12.71
CA ALA A 125 -17.55 7.62 -13.81
C ALA A 125 -19.03 8.09 -13.82
N GLY A 126 -19.48 8.81 -12.78
CA GLY A 126 -20.85 9.30 -12.64
C GLY A 126 -21.87 8.20 -12.33
N HIS A 127 -21.42 7.07 -11.78
CA HIS A 127 -22.28 5.96 -11.37
C HIS A 127 -22.75 6.05 -9.92
N ALA A 128 -22.11 6.91 -9.12
CA ALA A 128 -22.48 7.19 -7.74
C ALA A 128 -22.51 8.69 -7.44
N VAL A 129 -23.14 9.05 -6.32
CA VAL A 129 -23.10 10.40 -5.73
C VAL A 129 -22.58 10.35 -4.30
N ILE A 130 -21.86 11.38 -3.88
CA ILE A 130 -21.41 11.53 -2.49
C ILE A 130 -22.64 11.71 -1.59
N THR A 131 -22.69 10.93 -0.51
CA THR A 131 -23.70 11.03 0.55
C THR A 131 -23.11 11.47 1.88
N ASP A 132 -21.83 11.15 2.16
CA ASP A 132 -21.08 11.59 3.35
C ASP A 132 -21.80 11.24 4.66
N TYR A 133 -21.75 9.96 5.03
CA TYR A 133 -22.35 9.46 6.26
C TYR A 133 -21.45 9.72 7.46
N ASP A 134 -22.01 9.60 8.66
CA ASP A 134 -21.21 9.60 9.89
C ASP A 134 -20.40 8.29 9.95
N ASN A 135 -19.15 8.33 9.51
CA ASN A 135 -18.12 7.28 9.62
C ASN A 135 -16.73 7.97 9.64
N GLU A 136 -15.63 7.22 9.68
CA GLU A 136 -14.29 7.84 9.76
C GLU A 136 -13.78 8.47 8.45
N PHE A 137 -14.40 8.11 7.33
CA PHE A 137 -13.93 8.49 6.02
C PHE A 137 -14.34 9.92 5.66
N ASN A 138 -13.69 10.45 4.62
CA ASN A 138 -14.06 11.73 4.05
C ASN A 138 -13.96 11.65 2.51
N PRO A 139 -15.10 11.55 1.80
CA PRO A 139 -15.14 11.33 0.36
C PRO A 139 -14.57 12.52 -0.44
N TYR A 140 -14.45 13.69 0.17
CA TYR A 140 -13.87 14.88 -0.47
C TYR A 140 -12.34 14.89 -0.48
N THR A 141 -11.71 13.90 0.15
CA THR A 141 -10.24 13.79 0.25
C THR A 141 -9.68 12.58 -0.47
N TRP A 142 -10.53 11.76 -1.09
CA TRP A 142 -10.09 10.59 -1.83
C TRP A 142 -9.47 10.97 -3.17
N ASP A 143 -8.38 10.28 -3.49
CA ASP A 143 -7.76 10.27 -4.80
C ASP A 143 -8.06 8.94 -5.49
N ILE A 144 -8.18 8.98 -6.82
CA ILE A 144 -8.46 7.79 -7.63
C ILE A 144 -7.31 6.78 -7.59
N LEU A 145 -6.06 7.26 -7.54
CA LEU A 145 -4.85 6.47 -7.47
C LEU A 145 -4.07 6.89 -6.25
N VAL A 146 -3.63 5.92 -5.47
CA VAL A 146 -2.88 6.21 -4.26
C VAL A 146 -1.75 5.23 -4.04
N GLU A 147 -0.67 5.79 -3.53
CA GLU A 147 0.61 5.13 -3.40
C GLU A 147 0.51 3.91 -2.49
N TYR A 148 0.82 2.77 -3.08
CA TYR A 148 1.05 1.50 -2.43
C TYR A 148 2.55 1.20 -2.48
N ASP A 149 3.19 1.19 -1.32
CA ASP A 149 4.57 0.72 -1.20
C ASP A 149 4.58 -0.80 -1.00
N SER A 150 4.81 -1.54 -2.09
CA SER A 150 4.97 -3.00 -2.12
C SER A 150 6.12 -3.53 -1.25
N GLY A 151 6.98 -2.63 -0.75
CA GLY A 151 7.67 -2.80 0.51
C GLY A 151 9.02 -3.48 0.50
N ALA A 152 9.60 -3.74 -0.68
CA ALA A 152 10.99 -4.12 -0.77
C ALA A 152 11.74 -3.20 -1.74
N PRO A 153 12.69 -2.38 -1.25
CA PRO A 153 13.63 -1.71 -2.12
C PRO A 153 14.45 -2.73 -2.94
N MET A 154 14.76 -2.40 -4.19
CA MET A 154 15.45 -3.27 -5.15
C MET A 154 16.82 -2.72 -5.51
N TRP A 155 17.82 -3.59 -5.67
CA TRP A 155 19.11 -3.17 -6.22
C TRP A 155 19.01 -2.85 -7.72
N ASP A 156 19.56 -1.71 -8.14
CA ASP A 156 19.59 -1.30 -9.55
C ASP A 156 20.86 -0.47 -9.86
N PRO A 157 21.97 -1.09 -10.32
CA PRO A 157 22.05 -2.48 -10.78
C PRO A 157 22.26 -3.49 -9.65
N VAL A 158 21.92 -4.77 -9.91
CA VAL A 158 22.23 -5.88 -9.01
C VAL A 158 23.75 -5.96 -8.77
N PRO A 159 24.22 -5.93 -7.50
CA PRO A 159 25.65 -5.99 -7.20
C PRO A 159 26.28 -7.30 -7.65
N ASN A 160 27.55 -7.23 -8.06
CA ASN A 160 28.34 -8.38 -8.47
C ASN A 160 29.57 -8.54 -7.57
N ASP A 161 30.06 -9.77 -7.43
CA ASP A 161 31.27 -10.08 -6.68
C ASP A 161 32.48 -9.29 -7.20
N GLN A 162 33.21 -8.66 -6.28
CA GLN A 162 34.40 -7.86 -6.57
C GLN A 162 35.66 -8.58 -6.06
N ASN A 163 36.70 -8.64 -6.89
CA ASN A 163 38.03 -9.08 -6.50
C ASN A 163 38.95 -7.86 -6.42
N TRP A 164 39.67 -7.71 -5.32
CA TRP A 164 40.53 -6.55 -5.09
C TRP A 164 41.87 -6.96 -4.46
N GLU A 165 42.92 -6.16 -4.69
CA GLU A 165 44.27 -6.40 -4.16
C GLU A 165 44.48 -5.68 -2.83
N LEU A 166 45.01 -6.40 -1.83
CA LEU A 166 45.34 -5.85 -0.51
C LEU A 166 46.21 -4.58 -0.62
N SER A 167 45.95 -3.62 0.27
CA SER A 167 46.68 -2.34 0.39
C SER A 167 46.48 -1.34 -0.76
N THR A 168 45.46 -1.53 -1.60
CA THR A 168 44.97 -0.52 -2.54
C THR A 168 43.72 0.17 -1.99
N SER A 169 43.48 1.42 -2.40
CA SER A 169 42.21 2.10 -2.10
C SER A 169 41.08 1.43 -2.88
N TYR A 170 40.00 1.07 -2.20
CA TYR A 170 38.82 0.41 -2.75
C TYR A 170 37.59 1.29 -2.60
N SER A 171 36.79 1.36 -3.66
CA SER A 171 35.47 2.02 -3.68
C SER A 171 34.55 1.26 -4.63
N TYR A 172 33.31 0.99 -4.21
CA TYR A 172 32.30 0.32 -5.01
C TYR A 172 30.92 0.91 -4.72
N ASP A 173 30.22 1.31 -5.78
CA ASP A 173 28.89 1.91 -5.68
C ASP A 173 27.82 0.83 -5.79
N VAL A 174 26.85 0.85 -4.87
CA VAL A 174 25.69 -0.03 -4.91
C VAL A 174 24.41 0.81 -4.86
N ASP A 175 23.79 0.95 -6.02
CA ASP A 175 22.56 1.71 -6.19
C ASP A 175 21.34 0.85 -5.86
N ALA A 176 20.40 1.40 -5.08
CA ALA A 176 19.10 0.81 -4.84
C ALA A 176 17.98 1.79 -5.20
N THR A 177 16.86 1.25 -5.68
CA THR A 177 15.65 1.99 -6.02
C THR A 177 14.50 1.53 -5.14
N ASP A 178 13.71 2.50 -4.69
CA ASP A 178 12.48 2.29 -3.96
C ASP A 178 11.55 3.49 -4.18
N PRO A 179 10.26 3.28 -4.49
CA PRO A 179 9.30 4.37 -4.66
C PRO A 179 9.18 5.29 -3.43
N SER A 180 9.32 4.74 -2.22
CA SER A 180 9.32 5.48 -0.96
C SER A 180 10.69 6.08 -0.60
N GLY A 181 11.72 5.77 -1.40
CA GLY A 181 13.10 6.19 -1.20
C GLY A 181 13.90 5.24 -0.29
N ILE A 182 15.23 5.33 -0.38
CA ILE A 182 16.13 4.52 0.43
C ILE A 182 16.46 5.24 1.73
N SER A 183 16.05 4.66 2.86
CA SER A 183 16.29 5.24 4.18
C SER A 183 17.72 5.04 4.68
N GLU A 184 18.32 3.87 4.40
CA GLU A 184 19.63 3.49 4.93
C GLU A 184 20.29 2.41 4.07
N TYR A 185 21.61 2.49 3.94
CA TYR A 185 22.48 1.44 3.40
C TYR A 185 23.36 0.89 4.52
N TRP A 186 23.53 -0.43 4.63
CA TRP A 186 24.58 -1.02 5.46
C TRP A 186 25.26 -2.20 4.78
N ILE A 187 26.50 -2.41 5.22
CA ILE A 187 27.31 -3.58 4.93
C ILE A 187 27.58 -4.29 6.24
N ASN A 188 27.81 -5.60 6.18
CA ASN A 188 28.10 -6.32 7.40
C ASN A 188 29.58 -6.32 7.80
N ASP A 189 30.52 -6.29 6.85
CA ASP A 189 31.96 -6.19 7.18
C ASP A 189 32.33 -4.74 7.44
N THR A 190 32.00 -4.27 8.64
CA THR A 190 32.31 -2.90 9.06
C THR A 190 33.72 -2.73 9.63
N GLU A 191 34.50 -3.81 9.76
CA GLU A 191 35.89 -3.72 10.23
C GLU A 191 36.81 -3.26 9.09
N ASN A 192 36.62 -3.84 7.91
CA ASN A 192 37.43 -3.54 6.73
C ASN A 192 36.77 -2.48 5.82
N PHE A 193 35.44 -2.40 5.83
CA PHE A 193 34.68 -1.51 4.95
C PHE A 193 33.77 -0.54 5.71
N GLN A 194 33.37 0.50 5.00
CA GLN A 194 32.32 1.43 5.38
C GLN A 194 31.42 1.66 4.17
N ILE A 195 30.15 1.95 4.41
CA ILE A 195 29.19 2.36 3.38
C ILE A 195 28.53 3.66 3.82
N ASN A 196 28.33 4.59 2.88
CA ASN A 196 27.64 5.86 3.17
C ASN A 196 26.14 5.77 2.85
N ASN A 197 25.39 6.83 3.16
CA ASN A 197 23.94 6.89 2.95
C ASN A 197 23.52 6.90 1.47
N ASN A 198 24.47 6.91 0.54
CA ASN A 198 24.22 6.89 -0.90
C ASN A 198 24.67 5.57 -1.53
N GLY A 199 25.02 4.53 -0.74
CA GLY A 199 25.41 3.24 -1.28
C GLY A 199 26.89 3.09 -1.65
N LEU A 200 27.75 4.08 -1.36
CA LEU A 200 29.17 3.97 -1.68
C LEU A 200 29.93 3.18 -0.61
N ILE A 201 30.38 1.98 -0.96
CA ILE A 201 31.27 1.15 -0.14
C ILE A 201 32.72 1.60 -0.36
N SER A 202 33.50 1.74 0.70
CA SER A 202 34.95 1.98 0.63
C SER A 202 35.70 1.22 1.72
N ASN A 203 36.99 0.96 1.52
CA ASN A 203 37.83 0.43 2.59
C ASN A 203 38.13 1.50 3.65
N LYS A 204 38.36 1.06 4.89
CA LYS A 204 38.89 1.91 5.96
C LYS A 204 40.41 2.06 5.90
#